data_AF-A0A160FKR1-F1
#
_entry.id   AF-A0A160FKR1-F1
#
_cell.length_a   1.000
_cell.length_b   1.000
_cell.length_c   1.000
_cell.angle_alpha   90.00
_cell.angle_beta   90.00
_cell.angle_gamma   90.00
#
_symmetry.space_group_name_H-M   'P 1'
#
loop_
_entity.id
_entity.type
_entity.pdbx_description
1 polymer ?
#
loop_
_entity_poly.entity_id
_entity_poly.type
_entity_poly.pdbx_seq_one_letter_code
_entity_poly.pdbx_strand_id
1 'polypeptide(L)'
;MLRITVELLPGGHESGRRILAHADISNVKSGALANYEVELHDDILGNIGAASLTGYPRMAASVWDLVARCITVVLSGQEELPPRPQSPDVPIHRSYGGSGIPYVRLREIPEPARTLFQRNLAGSTRPLVEDDPEPMDCAHLSDWTDFLAGWR
;
A
#
# COMPACT_ATOMS: atom_id res chain seq x y z
N MET A 1 -13.17 18.23 11.94
CA MET A 1 -12.41 17.06 11.49
C MET A 1 -12.91 16.69 10.11
N LEU A 2 -12.01 16.57 9.13
CA LEU A 2 -12.29 16.06 7.79
C LEU A 2 -11.72 14.65 7.71
N ARG A 3 -12.51 13.66 7.27
CA ARG A 3 -12.06 12.28 7.07
C ARG A 3 -12.18 11.91 5.60
N ILE A 4 -11.13 11.33 5.04
CA ILE A 4 -11.10 10.78 3.68
C ILE A 4 -10.95 9.28 3.78
N THR A 5 -11.73 8.53 3.01
CA THR A 5 -11.68 7.06 2.96
C THR A 5 -11.45 6.60 1.53
N VAL A 6 -10.52 5.67 1.37
CA VAL A 6 -10.28 4.95 0.11
C VAL A 6 -10.94 3.59 0.24
N GLU A 7 -11.76 3.23 -0.73
CA GLU A 7 -12.57 2.02 -0.68
C GLU A 7 -12.43 1.22 -1.97
N LEU A 8 -12.41 -0.10 -1.83
CA LEU A 8 -12.56 -1.02 -2.96
C LEU A 8 -14.04 -1.36 -3.11
N LEU A 9 -14.55 -1.18 -4.33
CA LEU A 9 -15.87 -1.64 -4.75
C LEU A 9 -15.72 -2.72 -5.83
N PRO A 10 -15.71 -4.01 -5.47
CA PRO A 10 -15.58 -5.10 -6.42
C PRO A 10 -16.68 -5.05 -7.49
N GLY A 11 -16.30 -4.97 -8.76
CA GLY A 11 -17.25 -4.86 -9.87
C GLY A 11 -18.17 -3.64 -9.82
N GLY A 12 -17.85 -2.61 -9.01
CA GLY A 12 -18.70 -1.44 -8.79
C GLY A 12 -19.93 -1.71 -7.91
N HIS A 13 -20.03 -2.88 -7.29
CA HIS A 13 -21.13 -3.21 -6.41
C HIS A 13 -20.79 -2.91 -4.94
N GLU A 14 -21.81 -2.56 -4.14
CA GLU A 14 -21.64 -2.36 -2.70
C GLU A 14 -21.40 -3.68 -1.96
N SER A 15 -21.87 -4.80 -2.51
CA SER A 15 -21.60 -6.14 -1.98
C SER A 15 -20.11 -6.44 -2.09
N GLY A 16 -19.45 -6.62 -0.94
CA GLY A 16 -18.00 -6.81 -0.86
C GLY A 16 -17.19 -5.52 -0.76
N ARG A 17 -17.82 -4.36 -0.55
CA ARG A 17 -17.14 -3.09 -0.24
C ARG A 17 -16.20 -3.28 0.95
N ARG A 18 -14.96 -2.81 0.82
CA ARG A 18 -14.00 -2.74 1.92
C ARG A 18 -13.26 -1.41 1.93
N ILE A 19 -12.98 -0.88 3.12
CA ILE A 19 -12.12 0.27 3.31
C ILE A 19 -10.67 -0.22 3.16
N LEU A 20 -9.88 0.44 2.31
CA LEU A 20 -8.47 0.14 2.11
C LEU A 20 -7.58 1.05 2.97
N ALA A 21 -7.98 2.31 3.10
CA ALA A 21 -7.22 3.31 3.85
C ALA A 21 -8.13 4.46 4.27
N HIS A 22 -7.69 5.23 5.25
CA HIS A 22 -8.30 6.51 5.59
C HIS A 22 -7.28 7.54 6.07
N ALA A 23 -7.66 8.81 5.92
CA ALA A 23 -6.94 9.95 6.44
C ALA A 23 -7.86 10.77 7.35
N ASP A 24 -7.37 11.13 8.54
CA ASP A 24 -8.05 12.06 9.43
C ASP A 24 -7.28 13.39 9.44
N ILE A 25 -7.97 14.49 9.11
CA ILE A 25 -7.39 15.83 8.98
C ILE A 25 -8.11 16.79 9.94
N SER A 26 -7.36 17.35 10.88
CA SER A 26 -7.86 18.18 11.97
C SER A 26 -7.32 19.60 11.86
N ASN A 27 -8.20 20.60 11.88
CA ASN A 27 -7.78 22.01 11.95
C ASN A 27 -7.42 22.33 13.41
N VAL A 28 -6.13 22.52 13.68
CA VAL A 28 -5.62 22.82 15.03
C VAL A 28 -5.38 24.31 15.26
N LYS A 29 -5.23 25.08 14.17
CA LYS A 29 -5.20 26.55 14.19
C LYS A 29 -6.00 27.09 13.02
N SER A 30 -7.02 27.90 13.34
CA SER A 30 -7.87 28.57 12.35
C SER A 30 -7.36 29.97 11.99
N GLY A 31 -7.76 30.46 10.81
CA GLY A 31 -7.37 31.75 10.26
C GLY A 31 -7.18 31.70 8.75
N ALA A 32 -6.72 32.80 8.16
CA ALA A 32 -6.35 32.86 6.74
C ALA A 32 -5.19 31.90 6.42
N LEU A 33 -4.23 31.78 7.34
CA LEU A 33 -3.18 30.78 7.35
C LEU A 33 -3.46 29.78 8.48
N ALA A 34 -3.96 28.60 8.12
CA ALA A 34 -4.41 27.58 9.05
C ALA A 34 -3.36 26.49 9.24
N ASN A 35 -3.36 25.85 10.41
CA ASN A 35 -2.54 24.66 10.66
C ASN A 35 -3.44 23.44 10.77
N TYR A 36 -2.98 22.34 10.20
CA TYR A 36 -3.66 21.06 10.23
C TYR A 36 -2.76 19.96 10.77
N GLU A 37 -3.33 19.04 11.52
CA GLU A 37 -2.75 17.74 11.83
C GLU A 37 -3.40 16.69 10.94
N VAL A 38 -2.60 15.76 10.44
CA VAL A 38 -3.04 14.69 9.56
C VAL A 38 -2.48 13.36 10.05
N GLU A 39 -3.33 12.34 10.04
CA GLU A 39 -2.97 10.95 10.33
C GLU A 39 -3.42 10.06 9.17
N LEU A 40 -2.53 9.18 8.69
CA LEU A 40 -2.82 8.21 7.63
C LEU A 40 -2.82 6.79 8.17
N HIS A 41 -3.86 6.04 7.81
CA HIS A 41 -4.04 4.65 8.18
C HIS A 41 -4.35 3.80 6.96
N ASP A 42 -3.72 2.64 6.87
CA ASP A 42 -3.92 1.61 5.87
C ASP A 42 -4.46 0.33 6.54
N ASP A 43 -5.40 -0.36 5.89
CA ASP A 43 -6.03 -1.57 6.44
C ASP A 43 -5.03 -2.71 6.67
N ILE A 44 -3.99 -2.81 5.83
CA ILE A 44 -3.00 -3.89 5.90
C ILE A 44 -1.73 -3.41 6.59
N LEU A 45 -1.23 -2.22 6.25
CA LEU A 45 0.03 -1.69 6.80
C LEU A 45 -0.16 -1.00 8.15
N GLY A 46 -1.41 -0.77 8.57
CA GLY A 46 -1.73 -0.12 9.84
C GLY A 46 -1.48 1.38 9.82
N ASN A 47 -0.91 1.92 10.90
CA ASN A 47 -0.58 3.34 10.95
C ASN A 47 0.59 3.65 10.02
N ILE A 48 0.33 4.48 9.00
CA ILE A 48 1.35 4.92 8.03
C ILE A 48 2.17 6.06 8.62
N GLY A 49 1.54 6.96 9.38
CA GLY A 49 2.20 8.08 10.01
C GLY A 49 1.29 9.29 10.24
N ALA A 50 1.87 10.31 10.86
CA ALA A 50 1.21 11.57 11.15
C ALA A 50 2.14 12.75 10.87
N ALA A 51 1.56 13.89 10.51
CA ALA A 51 2.31 15.11 10.23
C ALA A 51 1.48 16.37 10.50
N SER A 52 2.16 17.52 10.51
CA SER A 52 1.52 18.84 10.60
C SER A 52 1.75 19.63 9.33
N LEU A 53 0.67 20.15 8.74
CA LEU A 53 0.71 21.12 7.66
C LEU A 53 0.52 22.52 8.25
N THR A 54 1.54 23.37 8.17
CA THR A 54 1.55 24.68 8.84
C THR A 54 1.36 25.82 7.85
N GLY A 55 0.53 26.81 8.21
CA GLY A 55 0.39 28.03 7.43
C GLY A 55 -0.33 27.87 6.09
N TYR A 56 -1.18 26.84 5.94
CA TYR A 56 -1.92 26.59 4.72
C TYR A 56 -2.93 27.71 4.43
N PRO A 57 -2.90 28.33 3.23
CA PRO A 57 -3.82 29.42 2.87
C PRO A 57 -5.21 28.86 2.55
N ARG A 58 -6.04 28.68 3.59
CA ARG A 58 -7.32 27.95 3.52
C ARG A 58 -8.26 28.39 2.40
N MET A 59 -8.25 29.68 2.07
CA MET A 59 -9.16 30.29 1.11
C MET A 59 -8.58 30.38 -0.31
N ALA A 60 -7.34 29.92 -0.53
CA ALA A 60 -6.64 30.08 -1.80
C ALA A 60 -6.83 28.89 -2.77
N ALA A 61 -7.34 27.74 -2.28
CA ALA A 61 -7.51 26.55 -3.08
C ALA A 61 -8.71 25.71 -2.59
N SER A 62 -9.01 24.64 -3.33
CA SER A 62 -10.08 23.70 -2.94
C SER A 62 -9.68 22.86 -1.72
N VAL A 63 -10.66 22.22 -1.10
CA VAL A 63 -10.40 21.23 -0.04
C VAL A 63 -9.57 20.04 -0.53
N TRP A 64 -9.62 19.72 -1.82
CA TRP A 64 -8.83 18.62 -2.40
C TRP A 64 -7.34 18.96 -2.49
N ASP A 65 -6.98 20.23 -2.66
CA ASP A 65 -5.58 20.68 -2.56
C ASP A 65 -5.05 20.47 -1.14
N LEU A 66 -5.84 20.84 -0.13
CA LEU A 66 -5.53 20.56 1.28
C LEU A 66 -5.34 19.06 1.52
N VAL A 67 -6.27 18.22 1.05
CA VAL A 67 -6.17 16.75 1.18
C VAL A 67 -4.89 16.24 0.54
N ALA A 68 -4.59 16.67 -0.68
CA ALA A 68 -3.39 16.25 -1.40
C ALA A 68 -2.11 16.64 -0.63
N ARG A 69 -1.99 17.89 -0.18
CA ARG A 69 -0.83 18.36 0.59
C ARG A 69 -0.69 17.64 1.94
N CYS A 70 -1.80 17.42 2.64
CA CYS A 70 -1.81 16.66 3.89
C CYS A 70 -1.33 15.21 3.69
N ILE A 71 -1.81 14.51 2.67
CA ILE A 71 -1.33 13.16 2.35
C ILE A 71 0.16 13.20 2.00
N THR A 72 0.55 14.18 1.20
CA THR A 72 1.92 14.32 0.70
C THR A 72 2.93 14.56 1.83
N VAL A 73 2.62 15.47 2.77
CA VAL A 73 3.53 15.76 3.89
C VAL A 73 3.72 14.55 4.82
N VAL A 74 2.72 13.68 4.97
CA VAL A 74 2.88 12.43 5.72
C VAL A 74 3.79 11.46 4.95
N LEU A 75 3.62 11.34 3.63
CA LEU A 75 4.35 10.36 2.81
C LEU A 75 5.80 10.76 2.51
N SER A 76 6.08 12.05 2.31
CA SER A 76 7.40 12.53 1.87
C SER A 76 8.07 13.50 2.86
N GLY A 77 7.35 13.95 3.89
CA GLY A 77 7.84 15.00 4.79
C GLY A 77 7.87 16.40 4.16
N GLN A 78 7.41 16.55 2.91
CA GLN A 78 7.37 17.80 2.15
C GLN A 78 5.98 17.96 1.51
N GLU A 79 5.66 19.15 1.01
CA GLU A 79 4.42 19.38 0.24
C GLU A 79 4.58 18.99 -1.25
N GLU A 80 5.43 18.00 -1.55
CA GLU A 80 5.71 17.47 -2.89
C GLU A 80 5.55 15.95 -2.93
N LEU A 81 4.82 15.46 -3.94
CA LEU A 81 4.54 14.03 -4.10
C LEU A 81 5.85 13.25 -4.28
N PRO A 82 6.02 12.11 -3.59
CA PRO A 82 7.15 11.24 -3.87
C PRO A 82 7.07 10.73 -5.33
N PRO A 83 8.20 10.27 -5.90
CA PRO A 83 8.20 9.64 -7.22
C PRO A 83 7.16 8.52 -7.30
N ARG A 84 6.57 8.35 -8.49
CA ARG A 84 5.62 7.28 -8.74
C ARG A 84 6.25 5.92 -8.37
N PRO A 85 5.59 5.10 -7.53
CA PRO A 85 6.07 3.77 -7.20
C PRO A 85 6.28 2.92 -8.46
N GLN A 86 7.36 2.14 -8.47
CA GLN A 86 7.65 1.16 -9.52
C GLN A 86 7.26 -0.24 -9.05
N SER A 87 6.87 -1.11 -9.98
CA SER A 87 6.65 -2.52 -9.67
C SER A 87 7.96 -3.14 -9.15
N PRO A 88 7.93 -3.90 -8.05
CA PRO A 88 9.13 -4.56 -7.53
C PRO A 88 9.72 -5.52 -8.57
N ASP A 89 11.01 -5.39 -8.82
CA ASP A 89 11.78 -6.37 -9.60
C ASP A 89 12.28 -7.45 -8.66
N VAL A 90 11.69 -8.65 -8.75
CA VAL A 90 11.94 -9.77 -7.83
C VAL A 90 12.52 -10.94 -8.63
N PRO A 91 13.62 -11.57 -8.16
CA PRO A 91 14.21 -12.72 -8.83
C PRO A 91 13.24 -13.89 -8.99
N ILE A 92 13.25 -14.52 -10.16
CA ILE A 92 12.47 -15.72 -10.47
C ILE A 92 13.38 -16.94 -10.40
N HIS A 93 12.99 -17.91 -9.58
CA HIS A 93 13.72 -19.16 -9.37
C HIS A 93 12.98 -20.33 -10.02
N ARG A 94 13.69 -21.46 -10.19
CA ARG A 94 13.12 -22.74 -10.66
C ARG A 94 13.65 -23.87 -9.79
N SER A 95 12.78 -24.84 -9.44
CA SER A 95 13.17 -26.02 -8.66
C SER A 95 14.06 -26.97 -9.48
N TYR A 96 15.00 -27.65 -8.80
CA TYR A 96 15.86 -28.68 -9.40
C TYR A 96 15.17 -30.05 -9.28
N GLY A 97 14.22 -30.30 -10.18
CA GLY A 97 13.49 -31.57 -10.27
C GLY A 97 12.62 -31.58 -11.52
N GLY A 98 12.16 -32.76 -11.96
CA GLY A 98 11.56 -32.99 -13.29
C GLY A 98 10.34 -32.12 -13.68
N SER A 99 9.79 -31.31 -12.78
CA SER A 99 8.71 -30.36 -13.05
C SER A 99 9.17 -28.91 -13.30
N GLY A 100 10.39 -28.51 -12.90
CA GLY A 100 10.97 -27.19 -13.17
C GLY A 100 10.08 -26.00 -12.76
N ILE A 101 9.35 -26.14 -11.64
CA ILE A 101 8.29 -25.20 -11.22
C ILE A 101 8.90 -23.82 -10.95
N PRO A 102 8.41 -22.73 -11.59
CA PRO A 102 8.86 -21.38 -11.32
C PRO A 102 8.24 -20.80 -10.05
N TYR A 103 9.05 -20.14 -9.23
CA TYR A 103 8.63 -19.56 -7.96
C TYR A 103 9.39 -18.26 -7.64
N VAL A 104 8.85 -17.48 -6.71
CA VAL A 104 9.51 -16.34 -6.08
C VAL A 104 9.72 -16.62 -4.59
N ARG A 105 10.75 -16.02 -4.00
CA ARG A 105 11.04 -16.11 -2.57
C ARG A 105 10.48 -14.88 -1.87
N LEU A 106 9.71 -15.08 -0.79
CA LEU A 106 9.06 -13.96 -0.10
C LEU A 106 10.10 -13.03 0.55
N ARG A 107 11.18 -13.58 1.11
CA ARG A 107 12.32 -12.80 1.64
C ARG A 107 13.01 -11.88 0.64
N GLU A 108 12.90 -12.13 -0.66
CA GLU A 108 13.51 -11.31 -1.71
C GLU A 108 12.57 -10.18 -2.18
N ILE A 109 11.30 -10.20 -1.75
CA ILE A 109 10.34 -9.15 -2.08
C ILE A 109 10.57 -7.95 -1.15
N PRO A 110 10.73 -6.73 -1.68
CA PRO A 110 10.89 -5.54 -0.85
C PRO A 110 9.58 -5.17 -0.13
N GLU A 111 9.70 -4.54 1.03
CA GLU A 111 8.55 -3.90 1.67
C GLU A 111 8.15 -2.63 0.92
N PRO A 112 6.85 -2.25 0.90
CA PRO A 112 5.73 -2.92 1.58
C PRO A 112 5.10 -4.09 0.78
N ALA A 113 5.59 -4.37 -0.44
CA ALA A 113 4.97 -5.34 -1.34
C ALA A 113 4.97 -6.76 -0.74
N ARG A 114 5.99 -7.13 0.04
CA ARG A 114 6.05 -8.41 0.74
C ARG A 114 4.89 -8.58 1.72
N THR A 115 4.67 -7.60 2.61
CA THR A 115 3.56 -7.65 3.58
C THR A 115 2.21 -7.77 2.88
N LEU A 116 1.98 -6.96 1.84
CA LEU A 116 0.75 -6.98 1.06
C LEU A 116 0.55 -8.34 0.37
N PHE A 117 1.60 -8.89 -0.23
CA PHE A 117 1.53 -10.16 -0.94
C PHE A 117 1.30 -11.34 0.01
N GLN A 118 1.98 -11.36 1.17
CA GLN A 118 1.77 -12.40 2.19
C GLN A 118 0.32 -12.43 2.69
N ARG A 119 -0.31 -11.25 2.87
CA ARG A 119 -1.73 -11.15 3.21
C ARG A 119 -2.61 -11.73 2.11
N ASN A 120 -2.25 -11.49 0.85
CA ASN A 120 -2.96 -11.98 -0.33
C ASN A 120 -2.88 -13.50 -0.50
N LEU A 121 -1.74 -14.11 -0.15
CA LEU A 121 -1.52 -15.55 -0.21
C LEU A 121 -2.31 -16.37 0.82
N ALA A 122 -3.11 -15.75 1.69
CA ALA A 122 -3.90 -16.46 2.68
C ALA A 122 -4.88 -17.44 2.00
N GLY A 123 -4.56 -18.74 2.04
CA GLY A 123 -5.34 -19.80 1.40
C GLY A 123 -4.74 -20.35 0.09
N SER A 124 -3.64 -19.78 -0.40
CA SER A 124 -2.90 -20.32 -1.55
C SER A 124 -2.02 -21.51 -1.17
N THR A 125 -1.85 -22.44 -2.12
CA THR A 125 -0.90 -23.54 -2.01
C THR A 125 0.53 -23.03 -2.19
N ARG A 126 1.48 -23.59 -1.44
CA ARG A 126 2.92 -23.26 -1.60
C ARG A 126 3.58 -24.24 -2.57
N PRO A 127 4.56 -23.79 -3.38
CA PRO A 127 5.33 -24.69 -4.22
C PRO A 127 6.16 -25.64 -3.36
N LEU A 128 6.22 -26.91 -3.73
CA LEU A 128 7.14 -27.87 -3.13
C LEU A 128 8.53 -27.64 -3.72
N VAL A 129 9.41 -26.98 -2.97
CA VAL A 129 10.77 -26.64 -3.40
C VAL A 129 11.77 -27.15 -2.37
N GLU A 130 12.17 -28.41 -2.48
CA GLU A 130 13.09 -29.05 -1.51
C GLU A 130 14.52 -28.50 -1.58
N ASP A 131 14.89 -27.88 -2.70
CA ASP A 131 16.24 -27.33 -2.93
C ASP A 131 16.45 -25.94 -2.32
N ASP A 132 15.39 -25.27 -1.85
CA ASP A 132 15.52 -23.98 -1.18
C ASP A 132 15.81 -24.18 0.32
N PRO A 133 16.70 -23.38 0.94
CA PRO A 133 16.93 -23.47 2.39
C PRO A 133 15.67 -23.16 3.21
N GLU A 134 14.72 -22.41 2.65
CA GLU A 134 13.45 -22.05 3.30
C GLU A 134 12.25 -22.35 2.38
N PRO A 135 11.88 -23.62 2.16
CA PRO A 135 10.84 -24.01 1.20
C PRO A 135 9.47 -23.39 1.49
N MET A 136 9.20 -23.15 2.77
CA MET A 136 7.95 -22.55 3.23
C MET A 136 7.88 -21.04 2.98
N ASP A 137 8.99 -20.39 2.62
CA ASP A 137 9.08 -18.96 2.31
C ASP A 137 9.06 -18.69 0.79
N CYS A 138 8.39 -19.56 0.03
CA CYS A 138 8.26 -19.49 -1.42
C CYS A 138 6.79 -19.39 -1.84
N ALA A 139 6.54 -18.73 -2.97
CA ALA A 139 5.23 -18.64 -3.60
C ALA A 139 5.33 -18.95 -5.09
N HIS A 140 4.26 -19.47 -5.68
CA HIS A 140 4.24 -19.72 -7.12
C HIS A 140 4.40 -18.41 -7.90
N LEU A 141 5.11 -18.45 -9.03
CA LEU A 141 5.26 -17.29 -9.90
C LEU A 141 3.90 -16.78 -10.42
N SER A 142 2.93 -17.67 -10.64
CA SER A 142 1.57 -17.30 -11.02
C SER A 142 0.91 -16.43 -9.96
N ASP A 143 1.03 -16.79 -8.69
CA ASP A 143 0.42 -16.04 -7.59
C ASP A 143 1.01 -14.63 -7.50
N TRP A 144 2.33 -14.50 -7.67
CA TRP A 144 3.01 -13.21 -7.71
C TRP A 144 2.57 -12.35 -8.90
N THR A 145 2.40 -12.97 -10.08
CA THR A 145 1.97 -12.28 -11.30
C THR A 145 0.53 -11.79 -11.17
N ASP A 146 -0.37 -12.62 -10.64
CA ASP A 146 -1.77 -12.27 -10.38
C ASP A 146 -1.88 -11.13 -9.35
N PHE A 147 -1.05 -11.16 -8.31
CA PHE A 147 -0.97 -10.09 -7.31
C PHE A 147 -0.56 -8.75 -7.93
N LEU A 148 0.51 -8.73 -8.74
CA LEU A 148 0.95 -7.50 -9.43
C LEU A 148 -0.07 -7.00 -10.46
N ALA A 149 -0.85 -7.90 -11.07
CA ALA A 149 -1.95 -7.55 -11.97
C ALA A 149 -3.23 -7.09 -11.25
N GLY A 150 -3.29 -7.22 -9.91
CA GLY A 150 -4.47 -6.90 -9.11
C GLY A 150 -5.64 -7.86 -9.32
N TRP A 151 -5.37 -9.10 -9.77
CA TRP A 151 -6.39 -10.13 -9.98
C TRP A 151 -6.71 -10.93 -8.71
N ARG A 152 -5.85 -10.83 -7.71
CA ARG A 152 -6.02 -11.41 -6.38
C ARG A 152 -5.81 -10.36 -5.31
#